data_AF-A0A353GLM7-F1
#
_entry.id   AF-A0A353GLM7-F1
#
_cell.length_a   1.000
_cell.length_b   1.000
_cell.length_c   1.000
_cell.angle_alpha   90.00
_cell.angle_beta   90.00
_cell.angle_gamma   90.00
#
_symmetry.space_group_name_H-M   'P 1'
#
loop_
_entity.id
_entity.type
_entity.pdbx_description
1 polymer ?
#
loop_
_entity_poly.entity_id
_entity_poly.type
_entity_poly.pdbx_seq_one_letter_code
_entity_poly.pdbx_strand_id
1 'polypeptide(L)'
;MTGMERNSDVVEMCSYAPLFVNPGWQSWNPNAIVFDSAHAYGTPSYHVQALFGNNKPDVILPVEMQSMEEPLSPISGSIGLGSYSTQVEYKDIKVTGSKGEILFNSKGMKTLEGWKKNRGAWAVSDGVIKQVSNDTPTCILLGDKAWNNYTLTLKARKDSGAEGFQILFDTKNTESPNMWNIGGWQNTKNSVEWDPVTEYKQCSVEAGRWYDVKIEVSDKAVKCYLDGQLLHDVARPTGRQVLHTVAGYKQDTKEVIVKVVNGTPTPRTGTVTLAGSKSFVSGKAIVLANSDPDAENTFAEPQKVAPKEEKLEKVSDNKVERTFPANSVTVLRLQEKK
;
A
#
# COMPACT_ATOMS: atom_id res chain seq x y z
N MET A 1 -11.70 2.44 -1.01
CA MET A 1 -13.09 2.73 -1.44
C MET A 1 -14.13 2.53 -0.33
N THR A 2 -14.08 1.43 0.43
CA THR A 2 -14.99 1.20 1.58
C THR A 2 -15.02 2.38 2.57
N GLY A 3 -13.84 2.92 2.93
CA GLY A 3 -13.73 4.10 3.78
C GLY A 3 -14.34 5.36 3.15
N MET A 4 -14.17 5.58 1.83
CA MET A 4 -14.78 6.73 1.15
C MET A 4 -16.31 6.63 1.16
N GLU A 5 -16.87 5.45 0.87
CA GLU A 5 -18.33 5.24 0.88
C GLU A 5 -18.92 5.32 2.29
N ARG A 6 -18.21 4.80 3.31
CA ARG A 6 -18.63 4.91 4.71
C ARG A 6 -18.67 6.35 5.21
N ASN A 7 -17.77 7.20 4.72
CA ASN A 7 -17.69 8.62 5.05
C ASN A 7 -18.29 9.50 3.93
N SER A 8 -19.35 9.01 3.26
CA SER A 8 -20.00 9.74 2.17
C SER A 8 -20.85 10.93 2.63
N ASP A 9 -20.92 11.17 3.93
CA ASP A 9 -21.38 12.42 4.54
C ASP A 9 -20.41 13.59 4.30
N VAL A 10 -19.13 13.30 4.08
CA VAL A 10 -18.09 14.31 3.77
C VAL A 10 -17.39 14.07 2.42
N VAL A 11 -17.30 12.82 1.97
CA VAL A 11 -16.70 12.45 0.68
C VAL A 11 -17.79 12.43 -0.40
N GLU A 12 -17.94 13.53 -1.12
CA GLU A 12 -18.98 13.68 -2.15
C GLU A 12 -18.66 12.91 -3.45
N MET A 13 -17.38 12.85 -3.84
CA MET A 13 -16.93 12.26 -5.09
C MET A 13 -15.58 11.55 -4.95
N CYS A 14 -15.37 10.51 -5.76
CA CYS A 14 -14.07 9.88 -5.94
C CYS A 14 -13.90 9.46 -7.41
N SER A 15 -12.67 9.53 -7.92
CA SER A 15 -12.35 9.16 -9.30
C SER A 15 -11.01 8.44 -9.37
N TYR A 16 -10.96 7.35 -10.13
CA TYR A 16 -9.70 6.69 -10.48
C TYR A 16 -8.92 7.52 -11.50
N ALA A 17 -7.61 7.64 -11.33
CA ALA A 17 -6.74 8.31 -12.30
C ALA A 17 -5.42 7.55 -12.49
N PRO A 18 -4.89 7.49 -13.73
CA PRO A 18 -5.50 8.02 -14.95
C PRO A 18 -6.55 7.06 -15.54
N LEU A 19 -7.55 7.61 -16.26
CA LEU A 19 -8.71 6.84 -16.71
C LEU A 19 -8.41 5.99 -17.96
N PHE A 20 -7.79 6.56 -18.98
CA PHE A 20 -7.57 5.90 -20.27
C PHE A 20 -6.07 5.76 -20.59
N VAL A 21 -5.71 4.70 -21.31
CA VAL A 21 -4.38 4.53 -21.92
C VAL A 21 -4.45 3.81 -23.25
N ASN A 22 -3.67 4.30 -24.22
CA ASN A 22 -3.30 3.54 -25.41
C ASN A 22 -1.88 2.98 -25.17
N PRO A 23 -1.67 1.65 -25.21
CA PRO A 23 -0.36 1.05 -24.95
C PRO A 23 0.77 1.56 -25.86
N GLY A 24 0.45 1.99 -27.09
CA GLY A 24 1.42 2.58 -28.01
C GLY A 24 1.95 3.96 -27.58
N TRP A 25 1.29 4.64 -26.63
CA TRP A 25 1.64 5.99 -26.14
C TRP A 25 1.59 6.09 -24.62
N GLN A 26 1.98 5.03 -23.92
CA GLN A 26 1.90 4.96 -22.47
C GLN A 26 2.97 5.83 -21.79
N SER A 27 2.55 6.79 -20.97
CA SER A 27 3.43 7.60 -20.11
C SER A 27 3.30 7.27 -18.60
N TRP A 28 2.26 6.53 -18.22
CA TRP A 28 1.95 6.15 -16.84
C TRP A 28 1.29 4.77 -16.79
N ASN A 29 1.49 4.03 -15.71
CA ASN A 29 0.85 2.74 -15.43
C ASN A 29 0.57 2.64 -13.91
N PRO A 30 -0.54 2.05 -13.46
CA PRO A 30 -1.70 1.53 -14.22
C PRO A 30 -2.74 2.59 -14.61
N ASN A 31 -3.67 2.21 -15.50
CA ASN A 31 -4.84 3.00 -15.91
C ASN A 31 -6.12 2.13 -15.80
N ALA A 32 -7.29 2.76 -15.71
CA ALA A 32 -8.54 2.00 -15.57
C ALA A 32 -8.99 1.33 -16.87
N ILE A 33 -8.89 2.01 -18.02
CA ILE A 33 -9.39 1.53 -19.31
C ILE A 33 -8.25 1.56 -20.33
N VAL A 34 -7.96 0.41 -20.93
CA VAL A 34 -6.97 0.26 -21.98
C VAL A 34 -7.71 0.18 -23.32
N PHE A 35 -7.24 0.92 -24.33
CA PHE A 35 -7.89 0.96 -25.64
C PHE A 35 -6.88 1.02 -26.80
N ASP A 36 -7.30 0.57 -27.97
CA ASP A 36 -6.64 0.77 -29.26
C ASP A 36 -7.61 1.41 -30.27
N SER A 37 -7.31 1.36 -31.56
CA SER A 37 -8.18 1.95 -32.60
C SER A 37 -9.54 1.26 -32.78
N ALA A 38 -9.73 0.05 -32.26
CA ALA A 38 -10.91 -0.79 -32.52
C ALA A 38 -11.52 -1.41 -31.25
N HIS A 39 -10.78 -1.51 -30.16
CA HIS A 39 -11.18 -2.25 -28.96
C HIS A 39 -10.85 -1.47 -27.68
N ALA A 40 -11.54 -1.81 -26.61
CA ALA A 40 -11.21 -1.37 -25.26
C ALA A 40 -11.55 -2.46 -24.25
N TYR A 41 -10.82 -2.48 -23.14
CA TYR A 41 -11.13 -3.32 -21.98
C TYR A 41 -10.88 -2.57 -20.68
N GLY A 42 -11.60 -2.96 -19.63
CA GLY A 42 -11.37 -2.46 -18.28
C GLY A 42 -10.32 -3.31 -17.56
N THR A 43 -9.41 -2.68 -16.83
CA THR A 43 -8.49 -3.38 -15.92
C THR A 43 -9.23 -3.89 -14.68
N PRO A 44 -8.62 -4.75 -13.83
CA PRO A 44 -9.20 -5.12 -12.55
C PRO A 44 -9.64 -3.89 -11.73
N SER A 45 -8.84 -2.81 -11.77
CA SER A 45 -9.16 -1.54 -11.13
C SER A 45 -10.44 -0.89 -11.66
N TYR A 46 -10.68 -0.90 -12.98
CA TYR A 46 -11.95 -0.44 -13.54
C TYR A 46 -13.13 -1.25 -13.03
N HIS A 47 -12.98 -2.58 -12.99
CA HIS A 47 -14.06 -3.44 -12.52
C HIS A 47 -14.37 -3.22 -11.03
N VAL A 48 -13.37 -2.88 -10.19
CA VAL A 48 -13.62 -2.45 -8.81
C VAL A 48 -14.40 -1.14 -8.76
N GLN A 49 -14.04 -0.15 -9.58
CA GLN A 49 -14.81 1.11 -9.70
C GLN A 49 -16.26 0.86 -10.12
N ALA A 50 -16.47 0.06 -11.16
CA ALA A 50 -17.78 -0.32 -11.66
C ALA A 50 -18.59 -1.11 -10.62
N LEU A 51 -17.97 -2.03 -9.89
CA LEU A 51 -18.62 -2.78 -8.81
C LEU A 51 -19.13 -1.86 -7.70
N PHE A 52 -18.31 -0.90 -7.26
CA PHE A 52 -18.73 0.06 -6.24
C PHE A 52 -19.82 0.99 -6.76
N GLY A 53 -19.65 1.57 -7.95
CA GLY A 53 -20.57 2.53 -8.55
C GLY A 53 -21.95 1.93 -8.88
N ASN A 54 -21.98 0.73 -9.47
CA ASN A 54 -23.23 0.06 -9.84
C ASN A 54 -23.97 -0.57 -8.64
N ASN A 55 -23.35 -0.59 -7.46
CA ASN A 55 -23.95 -1.12 -6.23
C ASN A 55 -23.96 -0.05 -5.13
N LYS A 56 -24.31 1.19 -5.47
CA LYS A 56 -24.40 2.30 -4.52
C LYS A 56 -25.67 2.19 -3.66
N PRO A 57 -25.57 2.21 -2.32
CA PRO A 57 -26.73 2.31 -1.44
C PRO A 57 -27.28 3.75 -1.38
N ASP A 58 -28.51 3.91 -0.90
CA ASP A 58 -29.12 5.22 -0.63
C ASP A 58 -28.81 5.70 0.79
N VAL A 59 -28.68 4.76 1.73
CA VAL A 59 -28.40 5.04 3.15
C VAL A 59 -27.24 4.16 3.61
N ILE A 60 -26.23 4.74 4.27
CA ILE A 60 -25.15 3.98 4.90
C ILE A 60 -25.64 3.35 6.20
N LEU A 61 -25.33 2.07 6.41
CA LEU A 61 -25.65 1.35 7.63
C LEU A 61 -24.40 1.23 8.51
N PRO A 62 -24.54 1.36 9.85
CA PRO A 62 -23.45 1.07 10.78
C PRO A 62 -22.95 -0.37 10.61
N VAL A 63 -21.63 -0.55 10.59
CA VAL A 63 -21.00 -1.87 10.51
C VAL A 63 -20.06 -2.04 11.70
N GLU A 64 -20.34 -3.05 12.51
CA GLU A 64 -19.42 -3.54 13.53
C GLU A 64 -18.68 -4.76 12.98
N MET A 65 -17.35 -4.71 13.01
CA MET A 65 -16.51 -5.83 12.62
C MET A 65 -15.75 -6.33 13.84
N GLN A 66 -16.05 -7.55 14.26
CA GLN A 66 -15.21 -8.29 15.20
C GLN A 66 -14.05 -8.89 14.39
N SER A 67 -12.92 -8.18 14.32
CA SER A 67 -11.80 -8.61 13.48
C SER A 67 -11.00 -9.73 14.14
N MET A 68 -10.54 -10.69 13.33
CA MET A 68 -9.31 -11.43 13.63
C MET A 68 -8.16 -10.53 13.16
N GLU A 69 -7.46 -9.88 14.08
CA GLU A 69 -6.20 -9.21 13.72
C GLU A 69 -5.23 -10.29 13.26
N GLU A 70 -4.57 -10.11 12.11
CA GLU A 70 -3.45 -10.98 11.79
C GLU A 70 -2.23 -10.60 12.65
N PRO A 71 -1.51 -11.59 13.18
CA PRO A 71 -0.23 -11.32 13.80
C PRO A 71 0.67 -10.63 12.77
N LEU A 72 1.31 -9.54 13.19
CA LEU A 72 2.25 -8.84 12.33
C LEU A 72 3.33 -9.82 11.88
N SER A 73 3.62 -9.86 10.58
CA SER A 73 4.83 -10.53 10.10
C SER A 73 6.04 -9.95 10.83
N PRO A 74 7.09 -10.72 11.12
CA PRO A 74 8.35 -10.15 11.61
C PRO A 74 8.83 -9.04 10.68
N ILE A 75 9.57 -8.07 11.22
CA ILE A 75 10.21 -7.06 10.38
C ILE A 75 11.12 -7.72 9.35
N SER A 76 11.03 -7.26 8.10
CA SER A 76 11.99 -7.56 7.04
C SER A 76 13.24 -6.71 7.24
N GLY A 77 14.42 -7.31 7.30
CA GLY A 77 15.66 -6.56 7.49
C GLY A 77 16.26 -5.98 6.22
N SER A 78 15.45 -5.75 5.21
CA SER A 78 15.83 -4.93 4.07
C SER A 78 15.97 -3.45 4.47
N ILE A 79 16.99 -2.82 3.89
CA ILE A 79 17.27 -1.38 3.99
C ILE A 79 17.32 -0.78 2.59
N GLY A 80 17.19 0.54 2.49
CA GLY A 80 17.37 1.19 1.21
C GLY A 80 17.63 2.67 1.31
N LEU A 81 17.90 3.24 0.14
CA LEU A 81 18.19 4.64 -0.06
C LEU A 81 17.27 5.15 -1.16
N GLY A 82 16.73 6.35 -0.99
CA GLY A 82 15.82 6.95 -1.95
C GLY A 82 15.95 8.46 -2.07
N SER A 83 15.33 9.01 -3.09
CA SER A 83 15.15 10.45 -3.24
C SER A 83 13.94 10.76 -4.12
N TYR A 84 13.42 11.97 -3.96
CA TYR A 84 12.33 12.51 -4.75
C TYR A 84 12.74 13.89 -5.28
N SER A 85 12.87 14.04 -6.60
CA SER A 85 13.29 15.31 -7.24
C SER A 85 14.58 15.89 -6.66
N THR A 86 15.50 15.03 -6.21
CA THR A 86 16.67 15.44 -5.41
C THR A 86 17.88 14.56 -5.71
N GLN A 87 19.02 15.22 -5.91
CA GLN A 87 20.34 14.59 -6.06
C GLN A 87 20.96 14.42 -4.68
N VAL A 88 21.38 13.21 -4.36
CA VAL A 88 21.78 12.83 -3.00
C VAL A 88 23.00 11.93 -3.00
N GLU A 89 23.75 11.99 -1.92
CA GLU A 89 24.88 11.11 -1.65
C GLU A 89 24.74 10.42 -0.30
N TYR A 90 25.20 9.17 -0.24
CA TYR A 90 25.20 8.33 0.94
C TYR A 90 26.55 7.65 1.11
N LYS A 91 27.05 7.57 2.35
CA LYS A 91 28.29 6.84 2.69
C LYS A 91 28.24 6.29 4.10
N ASP A 92 29.26 5.53 4.46
CA ASP A 92 29.44 4.95 5.80
C ASP A 92 28.23 4.13 6.27
N ILE A 93 27.58 3.42 5.34
CA ILE A 93 26.37 2.65 5.59
C ILE A 93 26.75 1.40 6.37
N LYS A 94 26.16 1.22 7.54
CA LYS A 94 26.38 0.06 8.41
C LYS A 94 25.05 -0.43 8.95
N VAL A 95 24.84 -1.74 8.86
CA VAL A 95 23.72 -2.43 9.49
C VAL A 95 24.28 -3.33 10.58
N THR A 96 23.77 -3.18 11.80
CA THR A 96 24.15 -3.98 12.96
C THR A 96 22.92 -4.70 13.50
N GLY A 97 23.01 -6.01 13.61
CA GLY A 97 21.93 -6.84 14.13
C GLY A 97 21.79 -6.72 15.65
N SER A 98 20.72 -7.31 16.17
CA SER A 98 20.35 -7.24 17.59
C SER A 98 21.40 -7.79 18.56
N LYS A 99 22.31 -8.68 18.11
CA LYS A 99 23.39 -9.24 18.94
C LYS A 99 24.72 -8.50 18.75
N GLY A 100 24.71 -7.38 18.02
CA GLY A 100 25.90 -6.56 17.75
C GLY A 100 26.73 -7.02 16.55
N GLU A 101 26.29 -8.06 15.84
CA GLU A 101 26.91 -8.54 14.61
C GLU A 101 26.75 -7.53 13.47
N ILE A 102 27.78 -7.37 12.64
CA ILE A 102 27.71 -6.52 11.45
C ILE A 102 27.04 -7.32 10.34
N LEU A 103 25.81 -6.94 10.00
CA LEU A 103 25.03 -7.54 8.92
C LEU A 103 25.45 -6.99 7.55
N PHE A 104 25.82 -5.72 7.51
CA PHE A 104 26.32 -5.07 6.30
C PHE A 104 27.21 -3.86 6.61
N ASN A 105 28.16 -3.59 5.72
CA ASN A 105 29.03 -2.42 5.75
C ASN A 105 29.41 -2.01 4.32
N SER A 106 29.20 -0.74 3.96
CA SER A 106 29.51 -0.23 2.61
C SER A 106 30.99 0.09 2.39
N LYS A 107 31.85 -0.05 3.41
CA LYS A 107 33.28 0.27 3.31
C LYS A 107 33.94 -0.54 2.19
N GLY A 108 34.52 0.16 1.23
CA GLY A 108 35.24 -0.44 0.10
C GLY A 108 34.35 -0.93 -1.05
N MET A 109 33.03 -0.66 -1.00
CA MET A 109 32.15 -0.94 -2.14
C MET A 109 32.58 -0.17 -3.38
N LYS A 110 32.57 -0.87 -4.52
CA LYS A 110 32.89 -0.31 -5.84
C LYS A 110 31.70 -0.35 -6.80
N THR A 111 30.71 -1.19 -6.53
CA THR A 111 29.53 -1.42 -7.38
C THR A 111 28.28 -1.49 -6.51
N LEU A 112 27.11 -1.43 -7.14
CA LEU A 112 25.80 -1.67 -6.51
C LEU A 112 25.36 -3.15 -6.66
N GLU A 113 26.31 -4.08 -6.73
CA GLU A 113 25.99 -5.50 -6.79
C GLU A 113 25.17 -5.92 -5.54
N GLY A 114 24.10 -6.68 -5.75
CA GLY A 114 23.15 -7.06 -4.70
C GLY A 114 22.08 -6.00 -4.37
N TRP A 115 22.18 -4.78 -4.88
CA TRP A 115 21.14 -3.76 -4.73
C TRP A 115 20.10 -3.84 -5.85
N LYS A 116 18.82 -3.87 -5.48
CA LYS A 116 17.69 -3.80 -6.42
C LYS A 116 17.30 -2.36 -6.65
N LYS A 117 17.22 -1.92 -7.91
CA LYS A 117 16.88 -0.54 -8.30
C LYS A 117 15.51 -0.46 -8.97
N ASN A 118 14.71 0.56 -8.68
CA ASN A 118 13.55 0.89 -9.51
C ASN A 118 13.88 1.84 -10.66
N ARG A 119 14.36 3.05 -10.33
CA ARG A 119 14.54 4.22 -11.19
C ARG A 119 15.73 5.02 -10.66
N GLY A 120 16.20 5.99 -11.46
CA GLY A 120 17.23 6.94 -11.08
C GLY A 120 18.62 6.55 -11.57
N ALA A 121 19.49 7.54 -11.57
CA ALA A 121 20.89 7.41 -11.94
C ALA A 121 21.75 7.13 -10.69
N TRP A 122 21.71 5.87 -10.24
CA TRP A 122 22.45 5.40 -9.07
C TRP A 122 23.82 4.83 -9.46
N ALA A 123 24.88 5.26 -8.78
CA ALA A 123 26.24 4.76 -8.96
C ALA A 123 27.03 4.77 -7.64
N VAL A 124 28.14 4.04 -7.60
CA VAL A 124 29.13 4.13 -6.51
C VAL A 124 30.42 4.71 -7.05
N SER A 125 31.00 5.67 -6.34
CA SER A 125 32.34 6.21 -6.60
C SER A 125 33.00 6.54 -5.27
N ASP A 126 34.25 6.09 -5.07
CA ASP A 126 35.03 6.36 -3.85
C ASP A 126 34.32 6.02 -2.53
N GLY A 127 33.56 4.91 -2.51
CA GLY A 127 32.80 4.46 -1.35
C GLY A 127 31.55 5.30 -1.04
N VAL A 128 31.17 6.22 -1.94
CA VAL A 128 29.97 7.03 -1.86
C VAL A 128 28.96 6.55 -2.90
N ILE A 129 27.75 6.23 -2.44
CA ILE A 129 26.61 5.94 -3.30
C ILE A 129 25.96 7.28 -3.69
N LYS A 130 25.81 7.53 -4.99
CA LYS A 130 25.25 8.77 -5.53
C LYS A 130 24.00 8.48 -6.33
N GLN A 131 23.02 9.37 -6.18
CA GLN A 131 21.89 9.54 -7.08
C GLN A 131 22.07 10.92 -7.73
N VAL A 132 22.13 11.00 -9.06
CA VAL A 132 22.31 12.27 -9.79
C VAL A 132 21.15 12.75 -10.69
N SER A 133 20.02 12.03 -10.77
CA SER A 133 18.83 12.46 -11.54
C SER A 133 17.76 13.13 -10.67
N ASN A 134 16.87 13.91 -11.29
CA ASN A 134 15.68 14.48 -10.63
C ASN A 134 14.42 13.61 -10.80
N ASP A 135 14.61 12.32 -11.08
CA ASP A 135 13.51 11.38 -11.24
C ASP A 135 12.69 11.23 -9.95
N THR A 136 11.43 10.80 -10.08
CA THR A 136 10.51 10.61 -8.95
C THR A 136 9.64 9.37 -9.09
N PRO A 137 9.39 8.65 -7.98
CA PRO A 137 10.35 8.42 -6.88
C PRO A 137 11.55 7.60 -7.39
N THR A 138 12.70 7.68 -6.71
CA THR A 138 13.83 6.76 -6.96
C THR A 138 14.28 6.08 -5.68
N CYS A 139 14.61 4.79 -5.75
CA CYS A 139 15.20 4.06 -4.64
C CYS A 139 16.02 2.85 -5.10
N ILE A 140 16.90 2.44 -4.19
CA ILE A 140 17.62 1.17 -4.24
C ILE A 140 17.45 0.43 -2.91
N LEU A 141 17.33 -0.90 -2.98
CA LEU A 141 17.13 -1.78 -1.83
C LEU A 141 18.24 -2.81 -1.72
N LEU A 142 18.64 -3.09 -0.48
CA LEU A 142 19.55 -4.17 -0.09
C LEU A 142 18.98 -4.91 1.12
N GLY A 143 19.47 -6.13 1.33
CA GLY A 143 19.33 -6.84 2.59
C GLY A 143 18.79 -8.25 2.37
N ASP A 144 18.54 -8.94 3.46
CA ASP A 144 17.98 -10.29 3.47
C ASP A 144 16.67 -10.31 4.26
N LYS A 145 15.76 -11.21 3.88
CA LYS A 145 14.53 -11.48 4.62
C LYS A 145 14.79 -12.04 6.03
N ALA A 146 15.96 -12.62 6.27
CA ALA A 146 16.33 -13.18 7.58
C ALA A 146 16.79 -12.12 8.59
N TRP A 147 17.28 -10.96 8.12
CA TRP A 147 17.61 -9.85 9.01
C TRP A 147 16.33 -9.38 9.71
N ASN A 148 16.44 -9.10 10.99
CA ASN A 148 15.37 -8.58 11.83
C ASN A 148 16.02 -7.75 12.94
N ASN A 149 15.27 -6.82 13.54
CA ASN A 149 15.71 -6.05 14.70
C ASN A 149 17.15 -5.52 14.57
N TYR A 150 17.33 -4.40 13.88
CA TYR A 150 18.66 -3.90 13.49
C TYR A 150 18.79 -2.39 13.71
N THR A 151 20.03 -1.93 13.78
CA THR A 151 20.39 -0.52 13.71
C THR A 151 21.05 -0.24 12.36
N LEU A 152 20.50 0.71 11.61
CA LEU A 152 21.09 1.27 10.40
C LEU A 152 21.72 2.62 10.74
N THR A 153 23.02 2.77 10.48
CA THR A 153 23.70 4.06 10.51
C THR A 153 24.30 4.39 9.16
N LEU A 154 24.30 5.67 8.78
CA LEU A 154 24.91 6.17 7.56
C LEU A 154 25.11 7.67 7.62
N LYS A 155 25.88 8.22 6.68
CA LYS A 155 25.90 9.65 6.39
C LYS A 155 25.14 9.93 5.10
N ALA A 156 24.31 10.95 5.12
CA ALA A 156 23.51 11.38 3.97
C ALA A 156 23.74 12.87 3.67
N ARG A 157 23.66 13.24 2.40
CA ARG A 157 23.77 14.63 1.96
C ARG A 157 22.86 14.87 0.76
N LYS A 158 22.18 16.01 0.79
CA LYS A 158 21.53 16.60 -0.38
C LYS A 158 22.56 17.43 -1.14
N ASP A 159 22.69 17.23 -2.44
CA ASP A 159 23.51 18.08 -3.31
C ASP A 159 22.67 19.19 -3.96
N SER A 160 21.51 18.84 -4.55
CA SER A 160 20.61 19.79 -5.21
C SER A 160 19.16 19.26 -5.30
N GLY A 161 18.22 20.03 -5.85
CA GLY A 161 16.81 19.60 -6.05
C GLY A 161 15.82 20.20 -5.06
N ALA A 162 14.59 19.69 -5.01
CA ALA A 162 13.48 20.29 -4.26
C ALA A 162 13.28 19.73 -2.84
N GLU A 163 13.69 18.50 -2.57
CA GLU A 163 13.48 17.80 -1.29
C GLU A 163 14.80 17.35 -0.66
N GLY A 164 14.79 16.47 0.34
CA GLY A 164 16.00 15.90 0.94
C GLY A 164 16.25 14.45 0.51
N PHE A 165 16.55 13.60 1.47
CA PHE A 165 16.96 12.21 1.26
C PHE A 165 16.06 11.26 2.03
N GLN A 166 15.94 10.02 1.53
CA GLN A 166 15.03 9.02 2.07
C GLN A 166 15.79 7.77 2.48
N ILE A 167 15.52 7.25 3.67
CA ILE A 167 16.10 6.01 4.17
C ILE A 167 15.00 4.98 4.34
N LEU A 168 15.08 3.89 3.59
CA LEU A 168 14.07 2.84 3.58
C LEU A 168 14.43 1.79 4.64
N PHE A 169 13.41 1.26 5.30
CA PHE A 169 13.49 0.18 6.29
C PHE A 169 12.27 -0.73 6.13
N ASP A 170 12.27 -1.92 6.74
CA ASP A 170 11.15 -2.88 6.76
C ASP A 170 10.37 -2.98 5.42
N THR A 171 11.11 -3.10 4.30
CA THR A 171 10.53 -2.88 2.96
C THR A 171 10.62 -4.13 2.09
N LYS A 172 9.49 -4.60 1.56
CA LYS A 172 9.45 -5.82 0.74
C LYS A 172 9.86 -5.59 -0.72
N ASN A 173 9.58 -4.41 -1.26
CA ASN A 173 9.80 -4.06 -2.66
C ASN A 173 10.01 -2.55 -2.83
N THR A 174 10.40 -2.12 -4.02
CA THR A 174 10.64 -0.71 -4.36
C THR A 174 9.37 0.07 -4.72
N GLU A 175 8.20 -0.58 -4.71
CA GLU A 175 6.92 0.00 -5.18
C GLU A 175 6.14 0.65 -4.05
N SER A 176 6.16 0.06 -2.86
CA SER A 176 5.52 0.61 -1.65
C SER A 176 6.44 0.47 -0.44
N PRO A 177 7.57 1.19 -0.45
CA PRO A 177 8.54 1.12 0.63
C PRO A 177 8.07 1.85 1.90
N ASN A 178 8.39 1.29 3.06
CA ASN A 178 8.40 2.04 4.31
C ASN A 178 9.70 2.86 4.37
N MET A 179 9.60 4.13 4.79
CA MET A 179 10.75 5.03 4.77
C MET A 179 10.71 6.09 5.86
N TRP A 180 11.89 6.60 6.17
CA TRP A 180 12.05 7.91 6.77
C TRP A 180 12.40 8.91 5.68
N ASN A 181 11.44 9.77 5.36
CA ASN A 181 11.56 10.83 4.38
C ASN A 181 12.04 12.10 5.08
N ILE A 182 13.24 12.57 4.80
CA ILE A 182 13.87 13.72 5.48
C ILE A 182 13.93 14.87 4.50
N GLY A 183 13.38 16.03 4.86
CA GLY A 183 13.27 17.18 3.96
C GLY A 183 12.29 16.94 2.81
N GLY A 184 11.22 16.19 3.02
CA GLY A 184 10.11 16.08 2.07
C GLY A 184 9.23 17.33 2.01
N TRP A 185 8.25 17.33 1.10
CA TRP A 185 7.30 18.44 0.89
C TRP A 185 8.01 19.78 0.69
N GLN A 186 8.84 19.85 -0.36
CA GLN A 186 9.68 21.02 -0.65
C GLN A 186 10.67 21.36 0.48
N ASN A 187 11.27 20.35 1.10
CA ASN A 187 12.26 20.53 2.18
C ASN A 187 11.72 21.27 3.41
N THR A 188 10.49 20.95 3.81
CA THR A 188 9.85 21.57 4.97
C THR A 188 9.51 20.59 6.08
N LYS A 189 9.48 19.29 5.79
CA LYS A 189 9.08 18.27 6.77
C LYS A 189 9.93 17.02 6.68
N ASN A 190 10.06 16.33 7.81
CA ASN A 190 10.41 14.92 7.84
C ASN A 190 9.15 14.10 8.14
N SER A 191 9.07 12.90 7.59
CA SER A 191 8.00 11.96 7.86
C SER A 191 8.52 10.53 8.01
N VAL A 192 8.03 9.82 9.01
CA VAL A 192 8.10 8.34 9.02
C VAL A 192 6.85 7.83 8.33
N GLU A 193 7.04 7.25 7.14
CA GLU A 193 6.01 6.65 6.30
C GLU A 193 6.06 5.13 6.49
N TRP A 194 5.22 4.60 7.38
CA TRP A 194 5.17 3.18 7.76
C TRP A 194 3.72 2.69 7.80
N ASP A 195 3.17 2.30 6.65
CA ASP A 195 1.73 2.04 6.43
C ASP A 195 1.06 1.22 7.54
N PRO A 196 -0.02 1.72 8.18
CA PRO A 196 -0.77 2.96 7.92
C PRO A 196 -0.29 4.22 8.68
N VAL A 197 0.85 4.18 9.36
CA VAL A 197 1.36 5.30 10.15
C VAL A 197 2.09 6.31 9.25
N THR A 198 1.74 7.58 9.41
CA THR A 198 2.49 8.71 8.84
C THR A 198 2.59 9.81 9.89
N GLU A 199 3.79 10.04 10.44
CA GLU A 199 4.04 11.07 11.44
C GLU A 199 4.95 12.16 10.86
N TYR A 200 4.51 13.43 10.94
CA TYR A 200 5.24 14.58 10.41
C TYR A 200 5.94 15.39 11.50
N LYS A 201 7.14 15.89 11.18
CA LYS A 201 7.80 16.97 11.95
C LYS A 201 8.39 18.01 11.01
N GLN A 202 8.35 19.29 11.44
CA GLN A 202 8.98 20.37 10.68
C GLN A 202 10.50 20.19 10.70
N CYS A 203 11.12 20.21 9.52
CA CYS A 203 12.57 20.09 9.37
C CYS A 203 12.98 20.40 7.94
N SER A 204 14.17 20.95 7.77
CA SER A 204 14.82 21.18 6.48
C SER A 204 16.27 20.70 6.54
N VAL A 205 16.79 20.25 5.40
CA VAL A 205 18.20 19.93 5.23
C VAL A 205 18.90 20.93 4.30
N GLU A 206 20.17 21.19 4.57
CA GLU A 206 21.04 22.10 3.81
C GLU A 206 21.72 21.33 2.68
N ALA A 207 21.80 21.95 1.50
CA ALA A 207 22.59 21.42 0.39
C ALA A 207 24.08 21.44 0.76
N GLY A 208 24.81 20.38 0.42
CA GLY A 208 26.25 20.27 0.66
C GLY A 208 26.65 19.86 2.09
N ARG A 209 25.71 19.80 3.05
CA ARG A 209 25.97 19.37 4.42
C ARG A 209 25.78 17.86 4.60
N TRP A 210 26.77 17.20 5.17
CA TRP A 210 26.65 15.80 5.60
C TRP A 210 25.91 15.72 6.93
N TYR A 211 24.91 14.84 6.99
CA TYR A 211 24.13 14.53 8.19
C TYR A 211 24.46 13.13 8.68
N ASP A 212 24.54 12.95 9.99
CA ASP A 212 24.63 11.64 10.63
C ASP A 212 23.22 11.07 10.84
N VAL A 213 22.92 9.97 10.17
CA VAL A 213 21.61 9.33 10.20
C VAL A 213 21.69 8.01 10.97
N LYS A 214 20.76 7.81 11.90
CA LYS A 214 20.57 6.52 12.58
C LYS A 214 19.10 6.13 12.60
N ILE A 215 18.81 4.88 12.28
CA ILE A 215 17.49 4.27 12.43
C ILE A 215 17.63 3.00 13.26
N GLU A 216 16.88 2.91 14.34
CA GLU A 216 16.75 1.70 15.16
C GLU A 216 15.40 1.06 14.81
N VAL A 217 15.44 -0.13 14.23
CA VAL A 217 14.26 -0.85 13.75
C VAL A 217 14.03 -2.05 14.66
N SER A 218 12.82 -2.18 15.23
CA SER A 218 12.43 -3.31 16.06
C SER A 218 10.99 -3.73 15.80
N ASP A 219 10.64 -4.97 16.16
CA ASP A 219 9.27 -5.49 16.00
C ASP A 219 8.18 -4.65 16.70
N LYS A 220 8.56 -3.71 17.58
CA LYS A 220 7.65 -2.84 18.33
C LYS A 220 7.63 -1.39 17.85
N ALA A 221 8.74 -0.89 17.32
CA ALA A 221 8.88 0.53 17.00
C ALA A 221 10.08 0.80 16.09
N VAL A 222 10.04 1.96 15.43
CA VAL A 222 11.15 2.54 14.68
C VAL A 222 11.53 3.87 15.32
N LYS A 223 12.82 4.05 15.59
CA LYS A 223 13.37 5.31 16.10
C LYS A 223 14.33 5.92 15.09
N CYS A 224 14.10 7.18 14.76
CA CYS A 224 14.87 7.90 13.74
C CYS A 224 15.62 9.09 14.35
N TYR A 225 16.91 9.15 14.09
CA TYR A 225 17.80 10.17 14.63
C TYR A 225 18.56 10.88 13.51
N LEU A 226 18.65 12.20 13.61
CA LEU A 226 19.43 13.06 12.71
C LEU A 226 20.43 13.84 13.55
N ASP A 227 21.71 13.78 13.22
CA ASP A 227 22.81 14.40 13.96
C ASP A 227 22.78 14.07 15.47
N GLY A 228 22.40 12.82 15.78
CA GLY A 228 22.28 12.31 17.15
C GLY A 228 20.99 12.71 17.89
N GLN A 229 20.19 13.63 17.35
CA GLN A 229 18.90 14.01 17.94
C GLN A 229 17.79 13.03 17.54
N LEU A 230 17.06 12.49 18.52
CA LEU A 230 15.85 11.69 18.27
C LEU A 230 14.76 12.59 17.68
N LEU A 231 14.36 12.31 16.44
CA LEU A 231 13.28 13.03 15.77
C LEU A 231 11.98 12.23 15.77
N HIS A 232 12.00 10.92 15.56
CA HIS A 232 10.78 10.10 15.58
C HIS A 232 10.94 8.86 16.45
N ASP A 233 9.89 8.50 17.18
CA ASP A 233 9.75 7.25 17.93
C ASP A 233 8.35 6.70 17.64
N VAL A 234 8.26 5.88 16.60
CA VAL A 234 6.98 5.46 16.01
C VAL A 234 6.72 4.02 16.39
N ALA A 235 5.63 3.79 17.13
CA ALA A 235 5.16 2.44 17.40
C ALA A 235 4.79 1.73 16.10
N ARG A 236 5.16 0.46 16.00
CA ARG A 236 4.81 -0.39 14.86
C ARG A 236 3.28 -0.44 14.76
N PRO A 237 2.71 -0.16 13.58
CA PRO A 237 1.27 -0.27 13.42
C PRO A 237 0.80 -1.70 13.69
N THR A 238 -0.06 -1.88 14.69
CA THR A 238 -0.76 -3.14 14.98
C THR A 238 -2.15 -3.12 14.37
N GLY A 239 -2.71 -4.29 14.03
CA GLY A 239 -4.12 -4.40 13.68
C GLY A 239 -4.47 -3.93 12.27
N ARG A 240 -3.80 -4.45 11.23
CA ARG A 240 -4.29 -4.30 9.86
C ARG A 240 -5.58 -5.10 9.73
N GLN A 241 -6.72 -4.43 9.61
CA GLN A 241 -7.97 -5.10 9.28
C GLN A 241 -7.77 -5.91 7.99
N VAL A 242 -7.92 -7.23 8.09
CA VAL A 242 -7.73 -8.14 6.96
C VAL A 242 -8.88 -8.07 5.96
N LEU A 243 -10.06 -7.71 6.45
CA LEU A 243 -11.25 -7.44 5.67
C LEU A 243 -11.66 -5.98 5.88
N HIS A 244 -11.98 -5.28 4.79
CA HIS A 244 -12.59 -3.97 4.86
C HIS A 244 -14.02 -4.05 4.37
N THR A 245 -14.94 -3.43 5.10
CA THR A 245 -16.37 -3.52 4.80
C THR A 245 -17.05 -2.16 4.81
N VAL A 246 -18.11 -2.05 4.00
CA VAL A 246 -19.12 -1.01 4.07
C VAL A 246 -20.47 -1.66 3.76
N ALA A 247 -21.52 -1.21 4.45
CA ALA A 247 -22.87 -1.67 4.19
C ALA A 247 -23.80 -0.47 4.00
N GLY A 248 -24.85 -0.68 3.22
CA GLY A 248 -25.89 0.31 3.04
C GLY A 248 -27.20 -0.31 2.60
N TYR A 249 -28.26 0.47 2.69
CA TYR A 249 -29.60 0.10 2.28
C TYR A 249 -29.95 0.77 0.95
N LYS A 250 -30.49 -0.01 0.02
CA LYS A 250 -31.08 0.47 -1.24
C LYS A 250 -32.60 0.45 -1.08
N GLN A 251 -33.22 1.63 -1.07
CA GLN A 251 -34.64 1.79 -0.71
C GLN A 251 -35.58 1.21 -1.77
N ASP A 252 -35.32 1.49 -3.05
CA ASP A 252 -36.20 1.09 -4.15
C ASP A 252 -36.34 -0.43 -4.27
N THR A 253 -35.22 -1.14 -4.09
CA THR A 253 -35.17 -2.61 -4.19
C THR A 253 -35.28 -3.28 -2.82
N LYS A 254 -35.21 -2.51 -1.72
CA LYS A 254 -35.22 -3.03 -0.34
C LYS A 254 -34.11 -4.06 -0.07
N GLU A 255 -32.94 -3.78 -0.63
CA GLU A 255 -31.77 -4.64 -0.48
C GLU A 255 -30.78 -4.01 0.50
N VAL A 256 -30.19 -4.85 1.34
CA VAL A 256 -28.95 -4.52 2.03
C VAL A 256 -27.79 -4.90 1.13
N ILE A 257 -26.95 -3.92 0.81
CA ILE A 257 -25.74 -4.08 0.03
C ILE A 257 -24.57 -4.10 1.01
N VAL A 258 -23.79 -5.18 1.00
CA VAL A 258 -22.56 -5.31 1.80
C VAL A 258 -21.39 -5.50 0.86
N LYS A 259 -20.43 -4.57 0.89
CA LYS A 259 -19.20 -4.66 0.11
C LYS A 259 -18.07 -5.10 1.04
N VAL A 260 -17.38 -6.16 0.67
CA VAL A 260 -16.27 -6.74 1.43
C VAL A 260 -15.05 -6.82 0.53
N VAL A 261 -13.94 -6.25 1.01
CA VAL A 261 -12.64 -6.31 0.34
C VAL A 261 -11.72 -7.19 1.18
N ASN A 262 -11.25 -8.30 0.60
CA ASN A 262 -10.18 -9.11 1.15
C ASN A 262 -8.88 -8.77 0.43
N GLY A 263 -8.06 -7.92 1.04
CA GLY A 263 -6.75 -7.53 0.50
C GLY A 263 -5.62 -8.52 0.85
N THR A 264 -5.95 -9.68 1.42
CA THR A 264 -4.95 -10.67 1.86
C THR A 264 -4.83 -11.81 0.85
N PRO A 265 -3.66 -12.48 0.76
CA PRO A 265 -3.43 -13.59 -0.17
C PRO A 265 -4.10 -14.90 0.28
N THR A 266 -4.89 -14.87 1.36
CA THR A 266 -5.59 -16.05 1.88
C THR A 266 -7.10 -15.79 1.91
N PRO A 267 -7.93 -16.79 1.56
CA PRO A 267 -9.38 -16.68 1.74
C PRO A 267 -9.75 -16.46 3.20
N ARG A 268 -10.80 -15.67 3.45
CA ARG A 268 -11.32 -15.39 4.79
C ARG A 268 -12.77 -15.77 4.90
N THR A 269 -13.11 -16.56 5.90
CA THR A 269 -14.50 -16.88 6.21
C THR A 269 -15.02 -15.92 7.26
N GLY A 270 -16.20 -15.35 7.03
CA GLY A 270 -16.89 -14.50 7.97
C GLY A 270 -18.39 -14.67 7.90
N THR A 271 -19.07 -14.24 8.96
CA THR A 271 -20.53 -14.24 9.04
C THR A 271 -21.04 -12.81 9.03
N VAL A 272 -21.83 -12.47 8.02
CA VAL A 272 -22.59 -11.23 7.96
C VAL A 272 -23.90 -11.44 8.70
N THR A 273 -24.16 -10.65 9.75
CA THR A 273 -25.41 -10.68 10.52
C THR A 273 -26.08 -9.32 10.43
N LEU A 274 -27.38 -9.28 10.11
CA LEU A 274 -28.17 -8.05 10.23
C LEU A 274 -28.93 -8.03 11.54
N ALA A 275 -28.48 -7.20 12.47
CA ALA A 275 -29.11 -7.07 13.79
C ALA A 275 -30.55 -6.53 13.73
N GLY A 276 -30.87 -5.67 12.76
CA GLY A 276 -32.18 -5.01 12.64
C GLY A 276 -33.21 -5.67 11.73
N SER A 277 -32.84 -6.71 10.98
CA SER A 277 -33.74 -7.35 10.00
C SER A 277 -34.33 -8.64 10.56
N LYS A 278 -35.62 -8.89 10.29
CA LYS A 278 -36.30 -10.13 10.73
C LYS A 278 -35.82 -11.35 9.95
N SER A 279 -35.60 -11.19 8.65
CA SER A 279 -34.99 -12.22 7.80
C SER A 279 -34.73 -11.72 6.38
N PHE A 280 -33.87 -12.42 5.67
CA PHE A 280 -33.68 -12.30 4.23
C PHE A 280 -34.53 -13.31 3.47
N VAL A 281 -35.00 -12.96 2.26
CA VAL A 281 -35.73 -13.88 1.37
C VAL A 281 -34.86 -14.48 0.27
N SER A 282 -33.80 -13.77 -0.11
CA SER A 282 -32.85 -14.19 -1.13
C SER A 282 -31.59 -13.33 -1.05
N GLY A 283 -30.55 -13.77 -1.75
CA GLY A 283 -29.39 -12.92 -1.95
C GLY A 283 -28.49 -13.44 -3.05
N LYS A 284 -27.65 -12.55 -3.54
CA LYS A 284 -26.60 -12.85 -4.52
C LYS A 284 -25.28 -12.22 -4.11
N ALA A 285 -24.19 -12.79 -4.61
CA ALA A 285 -22.87 -12.20 -4.53
C ALA A 285 -22.38 -11.82 -5.93
N ILE A 286 -21.67 -10.71 -6.02
CA ILE A 286 -20.92 -10.34 -7.22
C ILE A 286 -19.45 -10.29 -6.80
N VAL A 287 -18.64 -11.17 -7.36
CA VAL A 287 -17.28 -11.46 -6.89
C VAL A 287 -16.27 -11.13 -7.97
N LEU A 288 -15.34 -10.22 -7.68
CA LEU A 288 -14.12 -10.05 -8.45
C LEU A 288 -12.98 -10.69 -7.66
N ALA A 289 -12.38 -11.72 -8.23
CA ALA A 289 -11.23 -12.44 -7.67
C ALA A 289 -10.47 -13.14 -8.80
N ASN A 290 -9.17 -13.35 -8.60
CA ASN A 290 -8.37 -14.26 -9.40
C ASN A 290 -7.37 -14.98 -8.47
N SER A 291 -7.01 -16.22 -8.80
CA SER A 291 -6.02 -16.99 -8.03
C SER A 291 -4.61 -16.44 -8.18
N ASP A 292 -4.33 -15.80 -9.30
CA ASP A 292 -3.08 -15.09 -9.56
C ASP A 292 -3.24 -13.60 -9.17
N PRO A 293 -2.50 -13.11 -8.14
CA PRO A 293 -2.60 -11.72 -7.69
C PRO A 293 -2.11 -10.70 -8.72
N ASP A 294 -1.28 -11.12 -9.69
CA ASP A 294 -0.71 -10.27 -10.74
C ASP A 294 -1.50 -10.39 -12.05
N ALA A 295 -2.64 -11.09 -12.04
CA ALA A 295 -3.47 -11.26 -13.23
C ALA A 295 -4.06 -9.93 -13.71
N GLU A 296 -3.83 -9.64 -14.99
CA GLU A 296 -4.34 -8.46 -15.67
C GLU A 296 -5.21 -8.84 -16.89
N ASN A 297 -6.13 -7.95 -17.24
CA ASN A 297 -6.90 -8.08 -18.49
C ASN A 297 -6.04 -7.64 -19.68
N THR A 298 -6.28 -8.24 -20.85
CA THR A 298 -5.58 -7.91 -22.10
C THR A 298 -6.59 -7.81 -23.25
N PHE A 299 -6.18 -7.35 -24.43
CA PHE A 299 -7.06 -7.39 -25.61
C PHE A 299 -7.47 -8.83 -25.99
N ALA A 300 -6.61 -9.82 -25.74
CA ALA A 300 -6.91 -11.24 -26.00
C ALA A 300 -7.84 -11.85 -24.94
N GLU A 301 -7.69 -11.43 -23.67
CA GLU A 301 -8.50 -11.88 -22.55
C GLU A 301 -9.10 -10.68 -21.78
N PRO A 302 -10.07 -9.95 -22.36
CA PRO A 302 -10.52 -8.67 -21.82
C PRO A 302 -11.34 -8.79 -20.53
N GLN A 303 -11.71 -10.01 -20.13
CA GLN A 303 -12.51 -10.33 -18.94
C GLN A 303 -11.85 -11.41 -18.07
N LYS A 304 -10.53 -11.58 -18.14
CA LYS A 304 -9.77 -12.54 -17.32
C LYS A 304 -9.98 -12.33 -15.82
N VAL A 305 -9.96 -11.07 -15.41
CA VAL A 305 -10.27 -10.60 -14.06
C VAL A 305 -11.46 -9.64 -14.16
N ALA A 306 -12.65 -10.22 -14.05
CA ALA A 306 -13.91 -9.51 -14.11
C ALA A 306 -14.89 -10.07 -13.06
N PRO A 307 -15.89 -9.28 -12.61
CA PRO A 307 -16.83 -9.73 -11.61
C PRO A 307 -17.74 -10.83 -12.12
N LYS A 308 -18.02 -11.83 -11.28
CA LYS A 308 -18.92 -12.95 -11.56
C LYS A 308 -20.06 -12.96 -10.55
N GLU A 309 -21.28 -13.19 -11.02
CA GLU A 309 -22.44 -13.33 -10.14
C GLU A 309 -22.58 -14.78 -9.64
N GLU A 310 -22.85 -14.92 -8.35
CA GLU A 310 -23.07 -16.19 -7.67
C GLU A 310 -24.36 -16.13 -6.85
N LYS A 311 -25.11 -17.23 -6.84
CA LYS A 311 -26.27 -17.38 -5.96
C LYS A 311 -25.80 -17.69 -4.54
N LEU A 312 -26.43 -17.08 -3.53
CA LEU A 312 -26.18 -17.45 -2.14
C LEU A 312 -27.05 -18.65 -1.76
N GLU A 313 -26.44 -19.79 -1.47
CA GLU A 313 -27.16 -21.04 -1.16
C GLU A 313 -27.67 -21.13 0.28
N LYS A 314 -27.10 -20.35 1.21
CA LYS A 314 -27.41 -20.38 2.65
C LYS A 314 -27.70 -18.99 3.19
N VAL A 315 -28.87 -18.47 2.81
CA VAL A 315 -29.43 -17.25 3.39
C VAL A 315 -30.49 -17.70 4.39
N SER A 316 -30.11 -17.86 5.66
CA SER A 316 -31.01 -18.29 6.73
C SER A 316 -31.21 -17.16 7.73
N ASP A 317 -32.46 -16.92 8.11
CA ASP A 317 -32.86 -15.86 9.03
C ASP A 317 -32.24 -14.51 8.59
N ASN A 318 -31.34 -13.96 9.41
CA ASN A 318 -30.66 -12.70 9.22
C ASN A 318 -29.12 -12.86 9.07
N LYS A 319 -28.64 -14.07 8.73
CA LYS A 319 -27.22 -14.39 8.66
C LYS A 319 -26.82 -14.97 7.31
N VAL A 320 -25.61 -14.59 6.88
CA VAL A 320 -24.94 -15.15 5.71
C VAL A 320 -23.50 -15.46 6.09
N GLU A 321 -23.18 -16.74 6.19
CA GLU A 321 -21.78 -17.19 6.26
C GLU A 321 -21.20 -17.26 4.86
N ARG A 322 -20.00 -16.71 4.67
CA ARG A 322 -19.34 -16.72 3.37
C ARG A 322 -17.82 -16.75 3.52
N THR A 323 -17.19 -17.52 2.64
CA THR A 323 -15.77 -17.42 2.35
C THR A 323 -15.53 -16.36 1.27
N PHE A 324 -14.79 -15.31 1.61
CA PHE A 324 -14.29 -14.30 0.69
C PHE A 324 -12.95 -14.76 0.12
N PRO A 325 -12.81 -14.93 -1.21
CA PRO A 325 -11.55 -15.37 -1.83
C PRO A 325 -10.36 -14.46 -1.47
N ALA A 326 -9.14 -14.97 -1.63
CA ALA A 326 -7.93 -14.13 -1.56
C ALA A 326 -7.99 -13.00 -2.60
N ASN A 327 -7.38 -11.85 -2.29
CA ASN A 327 -7.26 -10.68 -3.19
C ASN A 327 -8.56 -10.36 -3.94
N SER A 328 -9.66 -10.18 -3.21
CA SER A 328 -10.99 -10.09 -3.82
C SER A 328 -11.82 -8.90 -3.35
N VAL A 329 -12.77 -8.52 -4.20
CA VAL A 329 -13.87 -7.61 -3.88
C VAL A 329 -15.18 -8.36 -4.08
N THR A 330 -15.98 -8.46 -3.03
CA THR A 330 -17.29 -9.10 -3.06
C THR A 330 -18.37 -8.08 -2.71
N VAL A 331 -19.43 -8.04 -3.53
CA VAL A 331 -20.67 -7.32 -3.21
C VAL A 331 -21.76 -8.33 -2.92
N LEU A 332 -22.25 -8.37 -1.69
CA LEU A 332 -23.46 -9.09 -1.32
C LEU A 332 -24.66 -8.17 -1.51
N ARG A 333 -25.68 -8.63 -2.21
CA ARG A 333 -27.01 -8.00 -2.25
C ARG A 333 -28.00 -8.94 -1.61
N LEU A 334 -28.56 -8.50 -0.50
CA LEU A 334 -29.40 -9.31 0.37
C LEU A 334 -30.80 -8.68 0.43
N GLN A 335 -31.80 -9.41 -0.05
CA GLN A 335 -33.18 -8.93 -0.10
C GLN A 335 -33.86 -9.14 1.25
N GLU A 336 -34.37 -8.07 1.86
CA GLU A 336 -35.14 -8.19 3.10
C GLU A 336 -36.54 -8.78 2.87
N LYS A 337 -37.01 -9.57 3.83
CA LYS A 337 -38.40 -10.04 3.89
C LYS A 337 -39.33 -8.90 4.31
N LYS A 338 -40.49 -8.80 3.63
CA LYS A 338 -41.57 -7.87 3.99
C LYS A 338 -42.13 -8.13 5.38
#